data_AF-W9H078-F1
#
_entry.id   AF-W9H078-F1
#
_cell.length_a   1.000
_cell.length_b   1.000
_cell.length_c   1.000
_cell.angle_alpha   90.00
_cell.angle_beta   90.00
_cell.angle_gamma   90.00
#
_symmetry.space_group_name_H-M   'P 1'
#
loop_
_entity.id
_entity.type
_entity.pdbx_description
1 polymer ?
#
loop_
_entity_poly.entity_id
_entity_poly.type
_entity_poly.pdbx_seq_one_letter_code
_entity_poly.pdbx_strand_id
1 'polypeptide(L)' 'MDLTTKLPGMTDSALDTLNGNASRLLQVGTTAQKKAATALMPALEQELANRREAKVAAKKASDAAKPTPVRKRAVKKVAS' A
#
# COMPACT_ATOMS: atom_id res chain seq x y z
N MET A 1 -15.72 20.91 -5.42
CA MET A 1 -14.44 20.26 -5.07
C MET A 1 -14.72 18.77 -4.96
N ASP A 2 -14.08 17.96 -5.79
CA ASP A 2 -14.22 16.50 -5.75
C ASP A 2 -13.10 15.92 -4.85
N LEU A 3 -13.46 14.98 -3.97
CA LEU A 3 -12.51 14.30 -3.08
C LEU A 3 -11.60 13.33 -3.85
N THR A 4 -12.07 12.82 -4.99
CA THR A 4 -11.31 11.87 -5.83
C THR A 4 -9.98 12.46 -6.30
N THR A 5 -9.94 13.77 -6.60
CA THR A 5 -8.73 14.46 -7.10
C THR A 5 -7.66 14.63 -6.03
N LYS A 6 -8.01 14.48 -4.75
CA LYS A 6 -7.08 14.62 -3.62
C LYS A 6 -6.47 13.29 -3.17
N LEU A 7 -7.03 12.16 -3.59
CA LEU A 7 -6.58 10.82 -3.17
C LEU A 7 -5.08 10.59 -3.42
N PRO A 8 -4.50 10.95 -4.57
CA PRO A 8 -3.07 10.71 -4.82
C PRO A 8 -2.14 11.46 -3.85
N GLY A 9 -2.59 12.61 -3.32
CA GLY A 9 -1.82 13.42 -2.37
C GLY A 9 -2.00 13.02 -0.90
N MET A 10 -2.91 12.09 -0.58
CA MET A 10 -3.14 11.67 0.80
C MET A 10 -2.03 10.75 1.31
N THR A 11 -1.79 10.74 2.63
CA THR A 11 -0.93 9.72 3.24
C THR A 11 -1.67 8.38 3.34
N ASP A 12 -0.94 7.28 3.53
CA ASP A 12 -1.56 5.96 3.70
C ASP A 12 -2.54 5.92 4.87
N SER A 13 -2.19 6.55 5.99
CA SER A 13 -3.06 6.66 7.16
C SER A 13 -4.33 7.46 6.89
N ALA A 14 -4.22 8.54 6.08
CA ALA A 14 -5.38 9.32 5.66
C ALA A 14 -6.30 8.52 4.74
N LEU A 15 -5.75 7.73 3.81
CA LEU A 15 -6.53 6.84 2.95
C LEU A 15 -7.24 5.73 3.73
N ASP A 16 -6.56 5.14 4.73
CA ASP A 16 -7.15 4.09 5.58
C ASP A 16 -8.30 4.65 6.44
N THR A 17 -8.09 5.82 7.04
CA THR A 17 -9.13 6.55 7.78
C THR A 17 -10.32 6.89 6.89
N LEU A 18 -10.05 7.37 5.66
CA LEU A 18 -11.10 7.71 4.70
C LEU A 18 -11.89 6.46 4.27
N ASN A 19 -11.21 5.33 4.05
CA ASN A 19 -11.83 4.05 3.72
C ASN A 19 -12.75 3.56 4.85
N GLY A 20 -12.25 3.58 6.10
CA GLY A 20 -13.04 3.19 7.27
C GLY A 20 -14.27 4.07 7.46
N ASN A 21 -14.12 5.37 7.27
CA ASN A 21 -15.24 6.31 7.33
C ASN A 21 -16.25 6.07 6.20
N ALA A 22 -15.79 5.89 4.95
CA ALA A 22 -16.67 5.59 3.82
C ALA A 22 -17.46 4.29 4.04
N SER A 23 -16.79 3.24 4.52
CA SER A 23 -17.39 1.96 4.87
C SER A 23 -18.47 2.10 5.95
N ARG A 24 -18.18 2.87 7.01
CA ARG A 24 -19.16 3.15 8.08
C ARG A 24 -20.36 3.93 7.53
N LEU A 25 -20.13 4.95 6.71
CA LEU A 25 -21.19 5.76 6.12
C LEU A 25 -22.11 4.94 5.20
N LEU A 26 -21.59 3.94 4.48
CA LEU A 26 -22.40 3.02 3.70
C LEU A 26 -23.38 2.21 4.56
N GLN A 27 -22.98 1.87 5.78
CA GLN A 27 -23.81 1.10 6.71
C GLN A 27 -24.83 1.99 7.43
N VAL A 28 -24.35 3.02 8.12
CA VAL A 28 -25.15 3.81 9.09
C VAL A 28 -25.42 5.26 8.68
N GLY A 29 -24.90 5.71 7.53
CA GLY A 29 -25.06 7.10 7.08
C GLY A 29 -26.46 7.44 6.59
N THR A 30 -26.73 8.73 6.40
CA THR A 30 -27.93 9.21 5.71
C THR A 30 -27.90 8.83 4.22
N THR A 31 -29.04 8.90 3.52
CA THR A 31 -29.11 8.61 2.08
C THR A 31 -28.09 9.41 1.26
N ALA A 32 -27.89 10.69 1.60
CA ALA A 32 -26.89 11.54 0.94
C ALA A 32 -25.45 11.08 1.23
N GLN A 33 -25.15 10.71 2.47
CA GLN A 33 -23.83 10.20 2.86
C GLN A 33 -23.53 8.85 2.21
N LYS A 34 -24.51 7.94 2.15
CA LYS A 34 -24.40 6.65 1.46
C LYS A 34 -24.09 6.87 -0.01
N LYS A 35 -24.83 7.75 -0.70
CA LYS A 35 -24.58 8.08 -2.11
C LYS A 35 -23.17 8.64 -2.34
N ALA A 36 -22.72 9.55 -1.47
CA ALA A 36 -21.38 10.11 -1.55
C ALA A 36 -20.29 9.04 -1.32
N ALA A 37 -20.48 8.17 -0.33
CA ALA A 37 -19.56 7.05 -0.07
C ALA A 37 -19.52 6.06 -1.24
N THR A 38 -20.69 5.67 -1.78
CA THR A 38 -20.77 4.79 -2.97
C THR A 38 -20.04 5.39 -4.17
N ALA A 39 -20.15 6.71 -4.39
CA ALA A 39 -19.45 7.38 -5.47
C ALA A 39 -17.92 7.46 -5.26
N LEU A 40 -17.47 7.54 -4.01
CA LEU A 40 -16.05 7.67 -3.66
C LEU A 40 -15.29 6.34 -3.62
N MET A 41 -15.96 5.25 -3.21
CA MET A 41 -15.34 3.94 -2.98
C MET A 41 -14.50 3.42 -4.16
N PRO A 42 -14.96 3.46 -5.43
CA PRO A 42 -14.18 2.92 -6.54
C PRO A 42 -12.83 3.61 -6.73
N ALA A 43 -12.79 4.94 -6.62
CA ALA A 43 -11.56 5.71 -6.76
C ALA A 43 -10.60 5.47 -5.58
N LEU A 44 -11.15 5.31 -4.38
CA LEU A 44 -10.38 5.04 -3.17
C LEU A 44 -9.74 3.65 -3.21
N GLU A 45 -10.50 2.63 -3.61
CA GLU A 45 -9.99 1.26 -3.75
C GLU A 45 -8.90 1.16 -4.82
N GLN A 46 -9.07 1.86 -5.94
CA GLN A 46 -8.06 1.93 -6.99
C GLN A 46 -6.75 2.55 -6.48
N GLU A 47 -6.81 3.65 -5.74
CA GLU A 47 -5.60 4.27 -5.17
C GLU A 47 -4.93 3.35 -4.13
N LEU A 48 -5.71 2.69 -3.27
CA LEU A 48 -5.16 1.71 -2.33
C LEU A 48 -4.48 0.53 -3.04
N ALA A 49 -5.05 0.04 -4.15
CA ALA A 49 -4.45 -0.99 -4.98
C ALA A 49 -3.13 -0.53 -5.59
N ASN A 50 -3.11 0.66 -6.22
CA ASN A 50 -1.90 1.27 -6.79
C ASN A 50 -0.76 1.35 -5.77
N ARG A 51 -1.08 1.72 -4.52
CA ARG A 51 -0.07 1.79 -3.44
C ARG A 51 0.44 0.43 -3.00
N ARG A 52 -0.43 -0.58 -2.94
CA ARG A 52 -0.01 -1.95 -2.61
C ARG A 52 0.96 -2.47 -3.68
N GLU A 53 0.64 -2.24 -4.94
CA GLU A 53 1.50 -2.61 -6.08
C GLU A 53 2.84 -1.88 -6.02
N ALA A 54 2.84 -0.56 -5.80
CA ALA A 54 4.06 0.24 -5.67
C ALA A 54 4.96 -0.25 -4.52
N LYS A 55 4.38 -0.62 -3.37
CA LYS A 55 5.11 -1.19 -2.23
C LYS A 55 5.72 -2.55 -2.55
N VAL A 56 4.98 -3.42 -3.25
CA VAL A 56 5.49 -4.73 -3.67
C VAL A 56 6.64 -4.57 -4.67
N ALA A 57 6.50 -3.66 -5.63
CA ALA A 57 7.56 -3.35 -6.60
C ALA A 57 8.82 -2.82 -5.92
N ALA A 58 8.68 -1.88 -4.97
CA ALA A 58 9.79 -1.33 -4.20
C ALA A 58 10.53 -2.40 -3.37
N LYS A 59 9.80 -3.33 -2.74
CA LYS A 59 10.40 -4.44 -1.98
C LYS A 59 11.19 -5.38 -2.90
N LYS A 60 10.62 -5.77 -4.05
CA LYS A 60 11.31 -6.61 -5.04
C LYS A 60 12.61 -5.97 -5.54
N ALA A 61 12.63 -4.66 -5.76
CA ALA A 61 13.85 -3.94 -6.14
C ALA A 61 14.91 -3.94 -5.02
N SER A 62 14.49 -3.83 -3.76
CA SER A 62 15.40 -3.83 -2.61
C SER A 62 16.01 -5.22 -2.30
N ASP A 63 15.27 -6.30 -2.56
CA ASP A 63 15.77 -7.67 -2.39
C ASP A 63 16.73 -8.08 -3.51
N ALA A 64 16.50 -7.61 -4.75
CA ALA A 64 17.43 -7.83 -5.86
C ALA A 64 18.77 -7.08 -5.70
N ALA A 65 18.80 -6.02 -4.89
CA ALA A 65 19.99 -5.20 -4.65
C ALA A 65 20.87 -5.68 -3.48
N LYS A 66 20.49 -6.73 -2.74
CA LYS A 66 21.33 -7.28 -1.66
C LYS A 66 22.33 -8.29 -2.24
N PRO A 67 23.64 -7.96 -2.33
CA PRO A 67 24.64 -8.96 -2.69
C PRO A 67 24.67 -10.04 -1.61
N THR A 68 24.43 -11.28 -2.03
CA THR A 68 24.60 -12.45 -1.18
C THR A 68 26.04 -12.48 -0.66
N PRO A 69 26.27 -12.51 0.67
CA PRO A 69 27.62 -12.62 1.19
C PRO A 69 28.12 -14.02 0.84
N VAL A 70 28.97 -14.11 -0.17
CA VAL A 70 29.69 -15.33 -0.54
C VAL A 70 30.53 -15.73 0.68
N ARG A 71 30.04 -16.69 1.46
CA ARG A 71 30.78 -17.29 2.56
C ARG A 71 32.01 -17.97 1.97
N LYS A 72 33.16 -17.28 2.02
CA LYS A 72 34.48 -17.88 1.74
C LYS A 72 34.67 -19.05 2.72
N ARG A 73 34.52 -20.26 2.21
CA ARG A 73 34.90 -21.51 2.90
C ARG A 73 36.41 -21.47 3.11
N ALA A 74 36.85 -21.21 4.35
CA ALA A 74 38.24 -21.31 4.73
C ALA A 74 38.69 -22.78 4.64
N VAL A 75 39.58 -23.08 3.69
CA VAL A 75 40.29 -24.35 3.60
C VAL A 75 41.30 -24.41 4.75
N LYS A 76 41.02 -25.22 5.77
CA LYS A 76 42.02 -25.56 6.80
C LYS A 76 42.83 -26.75 6.29
N LYS A 77 43.98 -26.47 5.70
CA LYS A 77 45.05 -27.44 5.40
C LYS A 77 45.85 -27.67 6.69
N VAL A 78 45.75 -28.83 7.31
CA VAL A 78 46.70 -29.30 8.34
C VAL A 78 46.93 -30.79 8.13
N ALA A 79 48.10 -31.14 7.58
CA ALA A 79 48.76 -32.43 7.75
C ALA A 79 50.19 -32.30 7.19
N SER A 80 51.18 -32.15 8.07
CA SER A 80 52.58 -32.54 7.91
C SER A 80 53.18 -32.65 9.31
#